data_AF-A0A7W3NWX7-F1
#
_entry.id   AF-A0A7W3NWX7-F1
#
_cell.length_a   1.000
_cell.length_b   1.000
_cell.length_c   1.000
_cell.angle_alpha   90.00
_cell.angle_beta   90.00
_cell.angle_gamma   90.00
#
_symmetry.space_group_name_H-M   'P 1'
#
loop_
_entity.id
_entity.type
_entity.pdbx_description
1 polymer ?
#
loop_
_entity_poly.entity_id
_entity_poly.type
_entity_poly.pdbx_seq_one_letter_code
_entity_poly.pdbx_strand_id
1 'polypeptide(L)'
;MPDSPKKAYTSLPRPVNTPGEKHRARRLPILPVVTVLSDALHRIGTIRLTGTHALVPLHRAGDARIELAEVADWFALADPSGAARPTVTVSAPPSAGLAARAAEIREAALERTYRHMKVKPLKPAETTTSGLARPLAGVVQAEGLRQALAFRCDVREWSTDVAAWTTEVFADSIRAVTGLSGPILITVSSEV
;
A
#
# COMPACT_ATOMS: atom_id res chain seq x y z
N MET A 1 -10.28 63.12 19.23
CA MET A 1 -10.51 61.67 19.33
C MET A 1 -9.18 61.00 18.94
N PRO A 2 -8.51 60.31 19.87
CA PRO A 2 -7.09 59.94 19.70
C PRO A 2 -6.93 58.68 18.84
N ASP A 3 -5.90 58.73 17.99
CA ASP A 3 -5.43 57.67 17.11
C ASP A 3 -4.97 56.46 17.94
N SER A 4 -5.57 55.30 17.69
CA SER A 4 -5.21 54.05 18.37
C SER A 4 -3.99 53.43 17.70
N PRO A 5 -2.92 53.05 18.43
CA PRO A 5 -1.76 52.45 17.80
C PRO A 5 -2.09 51.01 17.39
N LYS A 6 -1.96 50.71 16.08
CA LYS A 6 -1.99 49.34 15.55
C LYS A 6 -0.83 48.56 16.18
N LYS A 7 -1.13 47.60 17.05
CA LYS A 7 -0.17 46.60 17.52
C LYS A 7 0.25 45.74 16.32
N ALA A 8 1.47 45.95 15.82
CA ALA A 8 2.11 45.00 14.93
C ALA A 8 2.37 43.71 15.72
N TYR A 9 1.68 42.63 15.36
CA TYR A 9 2.05 41.30 15.81
C TYR A 9 3.37 40.93 15.15
N THR A 10 4.47 41.13 15.89
CA THR A 10 5.79 40.63 15.51
C THR A 10 5.68 39.10 15.50
N SER A 11 5.51 38.51 14.31
CA SER A 11 5.65 37.08 14.12
C SER A 11 7.02 36.67 14.66
N LEU A 12 7.04 35.72 15.61
CA LEU A 12 8.27 35.15 16.15
C LEU A 12 9.20 34.78 14.98
N PRO A 13 10.50 35.11 15.05
CA PRO A 13 11.45 34.72 14.02
C PRO A 13 11.40 33.20 13.88
N ARG A 14 11.07 32.72 12.67
CA ARG A 14 11.18 31.30 12.35
C ARG A 14 12.64 30.90 12.60
N PRO A 15 12.90 29.81 13.34
CA PRO A 15 14.26 29.36 13.53
C PRO A 15 14.88 29.06 12.16
N VAL A 16 15.83 29.90 11.78
CA VAL A 16 16.66 29.70 10.61
C VAL A 16 17.63 28.59 11.00
N ASN A 17 17.46 27.44 10.36
CA ASN A 17 18.29 26.23 10.49
C ASN A 17 18.03 25.42 11.77
N THR A 18 17.05 24.52 11.74
CA THR A 18 17.17 23.25 12.49
C THR A 18 18.13 22.36 11.69
N PRO A 19 19.36 22.10 12.17
CA PRO A 19 20.29 21.24 11.45
C PRO A 19 19.77 19.81 11.47
N GLY A 20 19.47 19.26 10.29
CA GLY A 20 19.35 17.81 10.12
C GLY A 20 17.95 17.18 10.09
N GLU A 21 16.87 17.91 9.82
CA GLU A 21 15.66 17.24 9.31
C GLU A 21 15.91 16.79 7.88
N LYS A 22 16.61 15.66 7.73
CA LYS A 22 16.43 14.81 6.56
C LYS A 22 14.93 14.53 6.51
N HIS A 23 14.19 15.24 5.65
CA HIS A 23 12.80 14.93 5.38
C HIS A 23 12.77 13.46 4.97
N ARG A 24 12.41 12.58 5.92
CA ARG A 24 12.20 11.17 5.62
C ARG A 24 11.15 11.16 4.52
N ALA A 25 11.45 10.49 3.41
CA ALA A 25 10.45 10.23 2.39
C ALA A 25 9.21 9.67 3.10
N ARG A 26 8.04 10.23 2.81
CA ARG A 26 6.80 9.88 3.52
C ARG A 26 6.31 8.52 3.01
N ARG A 27 5.71 7.74 3.91
CA ARG A 27 4.92 6.55 3.56
C ARG A 27 3.83 6.92 2.54
N LEU A 28 3.49 5.98 1.67
CA LEU A 28 2.41 6.17 0.70
C LEU A 28 1.07 6.30 1.43
N PRO A 29 0.18 7.23 1.06
CA PRO A 29 -1.09 7.42 1.76
C PRO A 29 -2.15 6.42 1.27
N ILE A 30 -1.83 5.13 1.12
CA ILE A 30 -2.77 4.14 0.57
C ILE A 30 -3.96 3.98 1.49
N LEU A 31 -3.76 3.79 2.79
CA LEU A 31 -4.85 3.67 3.75
C LEU A 31 -5.78 4.91 3.72
N PRO A 32 -5.31 6.17 3.89
CA PRO A 32 -6.17 7.34 3.77
C PRO A 32 -6.95 7.43 2.45
N VAL A 33 -6.32 7.10 1.32
CA VAL A 33 -7.00 7.11 0.00
C VAL A 33 -8.11 6.07 -0.05
N VAL A 34 -7.83 4.84 0.41
CA VAL A 34 -8.80 3.74 0.44
C VAL A 34 -9.95 4.06 1.40
N THR A 35 -9.68 4.65 2.56
CA THR A 35 -10.71 5.08 3.52
C THR A 35 -11.65 6.11 2.89
N VAL A 36 -11.12 7.18 2.28
CA VAL A 36 -11.95 8.21 1.63
C VAL A 36 -12.80 7.61 0.50
N LEU A 37 -12.22 6.70 -0.29
CA LEU A 37 -12.95 6.01 -1.36
C LEU A 37 -14.08 5.14 -0.78
N SER A 38 -13.78 4.36 0.27
CA SER A 38 -14.76 3.52 0.96
C SER A 38 -15.91 4.36 1.50
N ASP A 39 -15.61 5.44 2.21
CA ASP A 39 -16.62 6.33 2.80
C ASP A 39 -17.51 6.96 1.72
N ALA A 40 -16.91 7.42 0.61
CA ALA A 40 -17.65 8.00 -0.50
C ALA A 40 -18.59 6.97 -1.15
N LEU A 41 -18.13 5.74 -1.34
CA LEU A 41 -18.93 4.67 -1.94
C LEU A 41 -20.07 4.23 -1.01
N HIS A 42 -19.82 4.13 0.30
CA HIS A 42 -20.86 3.79 1.29
C HIS A 42 -21.98 4.83 1.37
N ARG A 43 -21.72 6.09 0.99
CA ARG A 43 -22.77 7.12 0.87
C ARG A 43 -23.71 6.89 -0.31
N ILE A 44 -23.25 6.18 -1.35
CA ILE A 44 -24.02 5.91 -2.57
C ILE A 44 -24.83 4.62 -2.41
N GLY A 45 -24.32 3.64 -1.65
CA GLY A 45 -25.05 2.41 -1.35
C GLY A 45 -24.19 1.36 -0.66
N THR A 46 -24.72 0.14 -0.58
CA THR A 46 -23.96 -1.00 -0.03
C THR A 46 -22.92 -1.46 -1.04
N ILE A 47 -21.65 -1.44 -0.62
CA ILE A 47 -20.55 -1.97 -1.41
C ILE A 47 -19.99 -3.26 -0.82
N ARG A 48 -19.59 -4.17 -1.68
CA ARG A 48 -18.79 -5.35 -1.32
C ARG A 48 -17.40 -5.17 -1.90
N LEU A 49 -16.38 -5.15 -1.05
CA LEU A 49 -14.99 -5.09 -1.50
C LEU A 49 -14.57 -6.43 -2.13
N THR A 50 -14.32 -6.43 -3.43
CA THR A 50 -13.74 -7.57 -4.18
C THR A 50 -12.22 -7.46 -4.29
N GLY A 51 -11.68 -6.24 -4.28
CA GLY A 51 -10.26 -5.98 -4.30
C GLY A 51 -9.91 -4.53 -4.57
N THR A 52 -8.63 -4.23 -4.53
CA THR A 52 -8.04 -2.93 -4.84
C THR A 52 -6.98 -3.08 -5.93
N HIS A 53 -6.88 -2.06 -6.76
CA HIS A 53 -5.76 -1.86 -7.67
C HIS A 53 -5.06 -0.55 -7.31
N ALA A 54 -3.77 -0.61 -7.03
CA ALA A 54 -2.96 0.54 -6.68
C ALA A 54 -1.78 0.65 -7.65
N LEU A 55 -1.77 1.72 -8.45
CA LEU A 55 -0.59 2.13 -9.20
C LEU A 55 0.32 2.95 -8.28
N VAL A 56 1.40 2.33 -7.83
CA VAL A 56 2.27 2.83 -6.77
C VAL A 56 3.54 3.46 -7.36
N PRO A 57 3.80 4.76 -7.14
CA PRO A 57 5.05 5.40 -7.55
C PRO A 57 6.16 5.15 -6.51
N LEU A 58 6.97 4.10 -6.70
CA LEU A 58 7.96 3.70 -5.69
C LEU A 58 9.01 4.78 -5.38
N HIS A 59 9.37 5.66 -6.32
CA HIS A 59 10.26 6.79 -6.06
C HIS A 59 9.72 7.79 -5.02
N ARG A 60 8.43 7.76 -4.70
CA ARG A 60 7.81 8.59 -3.64
C ARG A 60 7.65 7.83 -2.32
N ALA A 61 7.80 6.51 -2.33
CA ALA A 61 7.59 5.67 -1.17
C ALA A 61 8.75 5.78 -0.19
N GLY A 62 8.47 6.25 1.02
CA GLY A 62 9.39 6.18 2.16
C GLY A 62 9.56 4.78 2.75
N ASP A 63 10.45 4.68 3.74
CA ASP A 63 10.51 3.52 4.64
C ASP A 63 9.30 3.55 5.57
N ALA A 64 8.44 2.55 5.46
CA ALA A 64 7.17 2.45 6.19
C ALA A 64 7.20 1.42 7.34
N ARG A 65 8.37 0.85 7.67
CA ARG A 65 8.45 -0.32 8.58
C ARG A 65 7.84 -0.09 9.96
N ILE A 66 8.01 1.10 10.54
CA ILE A 66 7.50 1.41 11.88
C ILE A 66 5.97 1.45 11.84
N GLU A 67 5.41 2.17 10.88
CA GLU A 67 3.96 2.34 10.75
C GLU A 67 3.28 1.04 10.31
N LEU A 68 3.96 0.19 9.52
CA LEU A 68 3.47 -1.14 9.16
C LEU A 68 3.42 -2.08 10.38
N ALA A 69 4.36 -1.93 11.32
CA ALA A 69 4.38 -2.67 12.57
C ALA A 69 3.19 -2.33 13.46
N GLU A 70 2.95 -1.04 13.66
CA GLU A 70 1.83 -0.54 14.49
C GLU A 70 0.47 -1.04 13.97
N VAL A 71 0.30 -1.07 12.64
CA VAL A 71 -0.93 -1.57 12.02
C VAL A 71 -1.04 -3.10 12.10
N ALA A 72 0.08 -3.84 12.09
CA ALA A 72 0.06 -5.30 12.19
C ALA A 72 -0.54 -5.77 13.53
N ASP A 73 -0.19 -5.11 14.64
CA ASP A 73 -0.71 -5.41 15.97
C ASP A 73 -2.23 -5.17 16.05
N TRP A 74 -2.74 -4.15 15.36
CA TRP A 74 -4.17 -3.88 15.29
C TRP A 74 -4.93 -5.02 14.62
N PHE A 75 -4.46 -5.50 13.46
CA PHE A 75 -5.10 -6.63 12.76
C PHE A 75 -4.92 -7.97 13.48
N ALA A 76 -3.93 -8.09 14.37
CA ALA A 76 -3.79 -9.26 15.23
C ALA A 76 -4.98 -9.46 16.18
N LEU A 77 -5.75 -8.40 16.47
CA LEU A 77 -6.91 -8.44 17.34
C LEU A 77 -8.19 -8.93 16.64
N ALA A 78 -8.20 -9.03 15.30
CA ALA A 78 -9.37 -9.47 14.55
C ALA A 78 -9.79 -10.91 14.90
N ASP A 79 -11.10 -11.18 14.82
CA ASP A 79 -11.69 -12.50 15.09
C ASP A 79 -11.06 -13.56 14.18
N PRO A 80 -10.41 -14.60 14.73
CA PRO A 80 -9.85 -15.69 13.93
C PRO A 80 -10.87 -16.40 13.03
N SER A 81 -12.16 -16.36 13.35
CA SER A 81 -13.22 -16.95 12.52
C SER A 81 -13.43 -16.20 11.20
N GLY A 82 -13.00 -14.94 11.11
CA GLY A 82 -13.06 -14.10 9.91
C GLY A 82 -11.97 -14.36 8.87
N ALA A 83 -11.16 -15.42 9.04
CA ALA A 83 -9.96 -15.66 8.26
C ALA A 83 -10.22 -15.59 6.74
N ALA A 84 -9.37 -14.83 6.05
CA ALA A 84 -9.46 -14.61 4.61
C ALA A 84 -8.14 -14.98 3.90
N ARG A 85 -8.25 -15.29 2.61
CA ARG A 85 -7.11 -15.71 1.77
C ARG A 85 -6.94 -14.83 0.53
N PRO A 86 -6.62 -13.54 0.69
CA PRO A 86 -6.46 -12.66 -0.46
C PRO A 86 -5.27 -13.07 -1.33
N THR A 87 -5.41 -12.79 -2.62
CA THR A 87 -4.34 -12.89 -3.59
C THR A 87 -3.73 -11.52 -3.83
N VAL A 88 -2.41 -11.45 -3.82
CA VAL A 88 -1.64 -10.27 -4.21
C VAL A 88 -0.96 -10.53 -5.55
N THR A 89 -1.18 -9.68 -6.54
CA THR A 89 -0.40 -9.68 -7.78
C THR A 89 0.34 -8.36 -7.95
N VAL A 90 1.53 -8.45 -8.55
CA VAL A 90 2.37 -7.28 -8.82
C VAL A 90 2.73 -7.27 -10.28
N SER A 91 2.43 -6.16 -10.96
CA SER A 91 2.88 -5.90 -12.32
C SER A 91 3.90 -4.77 -12.34
N ALA A 92 4.96 -4.96 -13.11
CA ALA A 92 6.07 -4.02 -13.26
C ALA A 92 6.60 -4.07 -14.71
N PRO A 93 7.45 -3.12 -15.14
CA PRO A 93 8.17 -3.27 -16.40
C PRO A 93 9.01 -4.55 -16.37
N PRO A 94 9.16 -5.29 -17.49
CA PRO A 94 9.98 -6.51 -17.52
C PRO A 94 11.42 -6.30 -17.05
N SER A 95 11.98 -5.11 -17.31
CA SER A 95 13.32 -4.69 -16.87
C SER A 95 13.49 -4.60 -15.35
N ALA A 96 12.38 -4.59 -14.58
CA ALA A 96 12.42 -4.54 -13.13
C ALA A 96 12.89 -5.86 -12.48
N GLY A 97 12.90 -6.97 -13.22
CA GLY A 97 13.48 -8.24 -12.76
C GLY A 97 12.81 -8.84 -11.50
N LEU A 98 11.57 -8.43 -11.17
CA LEU A 98 10.91 -8.79 -9.91
C LEU A 98 10.84 -10.30 -9.66
N ALA A 99 10.58 -11.10 -10.69
CA ALA A 99 10.47 -12.55 -10.58
C ALA A 99 11.75 -13.20 -10.02
N ALA A 100 12.92 -12.68 -10.38
CA ALA A 100 14.21 -13.18 -9.89
C ALA A 100 14.42 -12.91 -8.39
N ARG A 101 13.68 -11.95 -7.82
CA ARG A 101 13.77 -11.52 -6.41
C ARG A 101 12.54 -11.93 -5.60
N ALA A 102 11.69 -12.79 -6.14
CA ALA A 102 10.40 -13.14 -5.56
C ALA A 102 10.52 -13.71 -4.12
N ALA A 103 11.52 -14.56 -3.86
CA ALA A 103 11.75 -15.14 -2.54
C ALA A 103 12.12 -14.07 -1.51
N GLU A 104 13.01 -13.14 -1.86
CA GLU A 104 13.45 -12.06 -0.99
C GLU A 104 12.33 -11.04 -0.72
N ILE A 105 11.53 -10.72 -1.73
CA ILE A 105 10.34 -9.87 -1.58
C ILE A 105 9.32 -10.53 -0.65
N ARG A 106 9.14 -11.85 -0.75
CA ARG A 106 8.26 -12.61 0.14
C ARG A 106 8.77 -12.56 1.59
N GLU A 107 10.05 -12.82 1.83
CA GLU A 107 10.61 -12.75 3.19
C GLU A 107 10.52 -11.33 3.77
N ALA A 108 10.84 -10.32 2.97
CA ALA A 108 10.67 -8.91 3.34
C ALA A 108 9.21 -8.59 3.73
N ALA A 109 8.23 -9.15 3.02
CA ALA A 109 6.81 -8.98 3.34
C ALA A 109 6.43 -9.69 4.64
N LEU A 110 6.93 -10.91 4.88
CA LEU A 110 6.71 -11.63 6.12
C LEU A 110 7.24 -10.86 7.33
N GLU A 111 8.45 -10.30 7.22
CA GLU A 111 9.06 -9.47 8.28
C GLU A 111 8.21 -8.25 8.61
N ARG A 112 7.74 -7.51 7.58
CA ARG A 112 6.91 -6.30 7.74
C ARG A 112 5.53 -6.55 8.32
N THR A 113 5.09 -7.80 8.30
CA THR A 113 3.78 -8.19 8.86
C THR A 113 3.90 -8.72 10.28
N TYR A 114 5.12 -8.82 10.83
CA TYR A 114 5.36 -9.40 12.16
C TYR A 114 4.72 -10.78 12.32
N ARG A 115 4.65 -11.54 11.22
CA ARG A 115 4.02 -12.87 11.13
C ARG A 115 2.50 -12.89 11.35
N HIS A 116 1.83 -11.75 11.32
CA HIS A 116 0.37 -11.66 11.32
C HIS A 116 -0.26 -11.96 9.96
N MET A 117 0.53 -11.98 8.88
CA MET A 117 0.12 -12.46 7.56
C MET A 117 1.06 -13.57 7.09
N LYS A 118 0.52 -14.72 6.65
CA LYS A 118 1.32 -15.71 5.93
C LYS A 118 1.37 -15.33 4.46
N VAL A 119 2.51 -15.50 3.82
CA VAL A 119 2.69 -15.21 2.38
C VAL A 119 3.23 -16.46 1.70
N LYS A 120 2.49 -16.99 0.74
CA LYS A 120 2.85 -18.18 -0.05
C LYS A 120 2.99 -17.78 -1.51
N PRO A 121 4.06 -18.20 -2.21
CA PRO A 121 4.18 -17.93 -3.63
C PRO A 121 3.06 -18.63 -4.40
N LEU A 122 2.53 -17.95 -5.41
CA LEU A 122 1.67 -18.53 -6.43
C LEU A 122 2.39 -18.46 -7.77
N LYS A 123 2.08 -19.38 -8.68
CA LYS A 123 2.45 -19.19 -10.08
C LYS A 123 1.66 -17.99 -10.60
N PRO A 124 2.31 -17.01 -11.25
CA PRO A 124 1.60 -15.94 -11.94
C PRO A 124 0.65 -16.56 -12.96
N ALA A 125 -0.64 -16.50 -12.66
CA ALA A 125 -1.72 -16.93 -13.54
C ALA A 125 -2.73 -15.78 -13.62
N GLU A 126 -3.54 -15.76 -14.68
CA GLU A 126 -4.71 -14.89 -14.74
C GLU A 126 -5.71 -15.39 -13.70
N THR A 127 -5.65 -14.83 -12.50
CA THR A 127 -6.66 -15.07 -11.47
C THR A 127 -7.90 -14.24 -11.82
N THR A 128 -9.04 -14.92 -12.00
CA THR A 128 -10.33 -14.28 -12.27
C THR A 128 -11.10 -14.11 -10.96
N THR A 129 -11.03 -12.93 -10.35
CA THR A 129 -11.92 -12.56 -9.24
C THR A 129 -13.17 -11.90 -9.79
N SER A 130 -14.34 -12.50 -9.56
CA SER A 130 -15.62 -11.91 -9.97
C SER A 130 -15.82 -10.53 -9.33
N GLY A 131 -16.26 -9.55 -10.13
CA GLY A 131 -16.47 -8.17 -9.68
C GLY A 131 -15.20 -7.34 -9.48
N LEU A 132 -14.03 -7.84 -9.90
CA LEU A 132 -12.80 -7.06 -9.96
C LEU A 132 -12.45 -6.74 -11.42
N ALA A 133 -12.39 -5.46 -11.77
CA ALA A 133 -12.07 -5.03 -13.13
C ALA A 133 -10.63 -5.45 -13.50
N ARG A 134 -10.48 -6.38 -14.46
CA ARG A 134 -9.18 -6.88 -14.91
C ARG A 134 -9.14 -7.12 -16.43
N PRO A 135 -7.93 -7.13 -17.03
CA PRO A 135 -6.66 -6.67 -16.45
C PRO A 135 -6.54 -5.13 -16.55
N LEU A 136 -6.00 -4.48 -15.50
CA LEU A 136 -5.60 -3.06 -15.59
C LEU A 136 -4.17 -2.87 -16.12
N ALA A 137 -3.34 -3.93 -16.11
CA ALA A 137 -2.03 -3.89 -16.73
C ALA A 137 -2.19 -3.72 -18.26
N GLY A 138 -1.55 -2.71 -18.85
CA GLY A 138 -1.73 -2.34 -20.25
C GLY A 138 -2.82 -1.30 -20.53
N VAL A 139 -3.55 -0.82 -19.51
CA VAL A 139 -4.46 0.34 -19.61
C VAL A 139 -3.67 1.64 -19.37
N VAL A 140 -4.21 2.79 -19.77
CA VAL A 140 -3.62 4.13 -19.55
C VAL A 140 -3.10 4.26 -18.11
N GLN A 141 -1.85 4.74 -17.95
CA GLN A 141 -1.03 4.79 -16.72
C GLN A 141 -0.35 3.47 -16.27
N ALA A 142 -0.78 2.31 -16.74
CA ALA A 142 -0.17 1.00 -16.49
C ALA A 142 0.37 0.32 -17.76
N GLU A 143 0.58 1.12 -18.81
CA GLU A 143 1.11 0.67 -20.10
C GLU A 143 2.51 0.06 -19.92
N GLY A 144 2.77 -1.05 -20.64
CA GLY A 144 4.05 -1.76 -20.55
C GLY A 144 4.27 -2.58 -19.28
N LEU A 145 3.42 -2.45 -18.24
CA LEU A 145 3.49 -3.31 -17.06
C LEU A 145 3.03 -4.73 -17.40
N ARG A 146 3.71 -5.72 -16.83
CA ARG A 146 3.36 -7.14 -16.95
C ARG A 146 3.38 -7.78 -15.57
N GLN A 147 2.44 -8.70 -15.31
CA GLN A 147 2.38 -9.42 -14.05
C GLN A 147 3.68 -10.21 -13.86
N ALA A 148 4.42 -9.89 -12.80
CA ALA A 148 5.72 -10.48 -12.50
C ALA A 148 5.67 -11.34 -11.23
N LEU A 149 4.77 -11.04 -10.29
CA LEU A 149 4.64 -11.75 -9.01
C LEU A 149 3.16 -12.07 -8.72
N ALA A 150 2.96 -13.20 -8.03
CA ALA A 150 1.69 -13.57 -7.43
C ALA A 150 1.92 -14.27 -6.08
N PHE A 151 1.14 -13.90 -5.07
CA PHE A 151 1.19 -14.47 -3.73
C PHE A 151 -0.21 -14.72 -3.20
N ARG A 152 -0.37 -15.82 -2.44
CA ARG A 152 -1.53 -16.04 -1.58
C ARG A 152 -1.16 -15.59 -0.18
N CYS A 153 -1.98 -14.72 0.39
CA CYS A 153 -1.84 -14.25 1.75
C CYS A 153 -2.88 -14.94 2.64
N ASP A 154 -2.51 -15.37 3.84
CA ASP A 154 -3.48 -15.78 4.87
C ASP A 154 -3.54 -14.67 5.92
N VAL A 155 -4.72 -14.06 6.10
CA VAL A 155 -4.99 -12.95 7.03
C VAL A 155 -6.19 -13.28 7.92
N ARG A 156 -6.38 -12.54 9.01
CA ARG A 156 -7.47 -12.79 9.97
C ARG A 156 -8.84 -12.27 9.55
N GLU A 157 -8.88 -11.31 8.65
CA GLU A 157 -10.12 -10.72 8.15
C GLU A 157 -9.95 -10.19 6.73
N TRP A 158 -11.07 -9.89 6.06
CA TRP A 158 -11.08 -9.14 4.80
C TRP A 158 -11.81 -7.81 4.99
N SER A 159 -11.06 -6.72 4.89
CA SER A 159 -11.55 -5.34 5.01
C SER A 159 -10.79 -4.42 4.05
N THR A 160 -11.29 -3.20 3.86
CA THR A 160 -10.59 -2.15 3.10
C THR A 160 -9.22 -1.85 3.71
N ASP A 161 -9.14 -1.90 5.04
CA ASP A 161 -7.93 -1.57 5.77
C ASP A 161 -6.87 -2.67 5.59
N VAL A 162 -7.27 -3.95 5.63
CA VAL A 162 -6.37 -5.07 5.29
C VAL A 162 -5.90 -5.00 3.85
N ALA A 163 -6.77 -4.64 2.89
CA ALA A 163 -6.38 -4.49 1.49
C ALA A 163 -5.37 -3.34 1.30
N ALA A 164 -5.58 -2.21 1.97
CA ALA A 164 -4.66 -1.08 1.97
C ALA A 164 -3.32 -1.44 2.63
N TRP A 165 -3.34 -2.02 3.82
CA TRP A 165 -2.15 -2.44 4.55
C TRP A 165 -1.34 -3.47 3.76
N THR A 166 -2.00 -4.47 3.18
CA THR A 166 -1.35 -5.47 2.33
C THR A 166 -0.66 -4.80 1.14
N THR A 167 -1.31 -3.83 0.49
CA THR A 167 -0.72 -3.06 -0.62
C THR A 167 0.57 -2.37 -0.18
N GLU A 168 0.57 -1.76 1.00
CA GLU A 168 1.73 -1.03 1.52
C GLU A 168 2.86 -1.94 1.98
N VAL A 169 2.54 -3.09 2.58
CA VAL A 169 3.53 -4.14 2.90
C VAL A 169 4.29 -4.53 1.63
N PHE A 170 3.58 -4.83 0.54
CA PHE A 170 4.24 -5.24 -0.71
C PHE A 170 4.98 -4.08 -1.39
N ALA A 171 4.46 -2.86 -1.35
CA ALA A 171 5.15 -1.69 -1.87
C ALA A 171 6.48 -1.45 -1.14
N ASP A 172 6.49 -1.47 0.20
CA ASP A 172 7.72 -1.27 0.98
C ASP A 172 8.70 -2.45 0.82
N SER A 173 8.22 -3.69 0.76
CA SER A 173 9.05 -4.88 0.49
C SER A 173 9.78 -4.78 -0.84
N ILE A 174 9.04 -4.44 -1.91
CA ILE A 174 9.62 -4.32 -3.25
C ILE A 174 10.64 -3.19 -3.27
N ARG A 175 10.27 -2.01 -2.74
CA ARG A 175 11.18 -0.86 -2.63
C ARG A 175 12.48 -1.24 -1.93
N ALA A 176 12.39 -1.91 -0.78
CA ALA A 176 13.55 -2.27 0.04
C ALA A 176 14.45 -3.33 -0.62
N VAL A 177 13.87 -4.34 -1.28
CA VAL A 177 14.64 -5.45 -1.88
C VAL A 177 15.27 -5.09 -3.22
N THR A 178 14.62 -4.22 -3.99
CA THR A 178 14.98 -3.97 -5.39
C THR A 178 15.54 -2.58 -5.65
N GLY A 179 15.28 -1.61 -4.76
CA GLY A 179 15.62 -0.21 -5.00
C GLY A 179 14.87 0.43 -6.17
N LEU A 180 13.82 -0.22 -6.70
CA LEU A 180 13.04 0.29 -7.82
C LEU A 180 12.42 1.66 -7.50
N SER A 181 12.49 2.56 -8.48
CA SER A 181 11.93 3.91 -8.41
C SER A 181 10.71 4.10 -9.33
N GLY A 182 10.52 3.21 -10.30
CA GLY A 182 9.42 3.26 -11.26
C GLY A 182 8.04 2.92 -10.67
N PRO A 183 6.96 3.15 -11.43
CA PRO A 183 5.62 2.74 -11.03
C PRO A 183 5.47 1.22 -11.08
N ILE A 184 4.73 0.67 -10.11
CA ILE A 184 4.28 -0.73 -10.11
C ILE A 184 2.77 -0.77 -9.88
N LEU A 185 2.09 -1.77 -10.43
CA LEU A 185 0.68 -2.03 -10.13
C LEU A 185 0.59 -3.16 -9.13
N ILE A 186 0.08 -2.89 -7.93
CA ILE A 186 -0.25 -3.90 -6.93
C ILE A 186 -1.76 -4.11 -6.97
N THR A 187 -2.17 -5.37 -7.04
CA THR A 187 -3.57 -5.76 -6.90
C THR A 187 -3.70 -6.62 -5.65
N VAL A 188 -4.65 -6.29 -4.78
CA VAL A 188 -5.03 -7.13 -3.63
C VAL A 188 -6.48 -7.50 -3.79
N SER A 189 -6.80 -8.78 -3.85
CA SER A 189 -8.17 -9.24 -4.12
C SER A 189 -8.55 -10.41 -3.24
N SER A 190 -9.79 -10.42 -2.74
CA SER A 190 -10.33 -11.63 -2.12
C SER A 190 -10.58 -12.68 -3.20
N GLU A 191 -10.23 -13.94 -2.93
CA GLU A 191 -10.90 -15.05 -3.60
C GLU A 191 -12.34 -15.05 -3.06
N VAL A 192 -13.34 -14.97 -3.94
CA VAL A 192 -14.76 -15.11 -3.58
C VAL A 192 -15.11 -16.58 -3.54
#